data_AF-A0A1Q8BU63-F1
#
_entry.id   AF-A0A1Q8BU63-F1
#
_cell.length_a   1.000
_cell.length_b   1.000
_cell.length_c   1.000
_cell.angle_alpha   90.00
_cell.angle_beta   90.00
_cell.angle_gamma   90.00
#
_symmetry.space_group_name_H-M   'P 1'
#
loop_
_entity.id
_entity.type
_entity.pdbx_description
1 polymer ?
#
loop_
_entity_poly.entity_id
_entity_poly.type
_entity_poly.pdbx_seq_one_letter_code
_entity_poly.pdbx_strand_id
1 'polypeptide(L)' 'MSMFDKAKDKAEQVTGQGKEKVGRATDNEELEDAGKRDQLSGEAKEAGHDLRDKAAGAVHDAKEAFRGDK' A
#
# COMPACT_ATOMS: atom_id res chain seq x y z
N MET A 1 -14.83 -19.17 7.72
CA MET A 1 -14.70 -18.02 6.80
C MET A 1 -15.88 -18.06 5.88
N SER A 2 -16.71 -17.02 5.92
CA SER A 2 -18.08 -17.05 5.42
C SER A 2 -18.11 -16.88 3.90
N MET A 3 -19.11 -17.44 3.22
CA MET A 3 -19.34 -17.16 1.78
C MET A 3 -19.56 -15.67 1.51
N PHE A 4 -20.00 -14.94 2.54
CA PHE A 4 -20.13 -13.49 2.54
C PHE A 4 -18.78 -12.77 2.37
N ASP A 5 -17.69 -13.29 2.95
CA ASP A 5 -16.34 -12.73 2.75
C ASP A 5 -15.92 -12.88 1.29
N LYS A 6 -16.09 -14.07 0.70
CA LYS A 6 -15.76 -14.30 -0.72
C LYS A 6 -16.59 -13.46 -1.69
N ALA A 7 -17.85 -13.21 -1.36
CA ALA A 7 -18.73 -12.36 -2.15
C ALA A 7 -18.30 -10.89 -2.07
N LYS A 8 -17.91 -10.43 -0.89
CA LYS A 8 -17.40 -9.08 -0.66
C LYS A 8 -16.06 -8.84 -1.35
N ASP A 9 -15.12 -9.77 -1.25
CA ASP A 9 -13.84 -9.73 -1.97
C ASP A 9 -14.02 -9.67 -3.50
N LYS A 10 -14.94 -10.49 -4.05
CA LYS A 10 -15.27 -10.43 -5.48
C LYS A 10 -15.96 -9.14 -5.87
N ALA A 11 -16.86 -8.63 -5.03
CA ALA A 11 -17.56 -7.37 -5.28
C ALA A 11 -16.59 -6.19 -5.28
N GLU A 12 -15.63 -6.14 -4.36
CA GLU A 12 -14.60 -5.11 -4.32
C GLU A 12 -13.65 -5.20 -5.52
N GLN A 13 -13.22 -6.41 -5.94
CA GLN A 13 -12.44 -6.58 -7.16
C GLN A 13 -13.18 -6.16 -8.43
N VAL A 14 -14.46 -6.52 -8.56
CA VAL A 14 -15.29 -6.16 -9.71
C VAL A 14 -15.57 -4.65 -9.71
N THR A 15 -15.78 -4.05 -8.54
CA THR A 15 -16.00 -2.61 -8.39
C THR A 15 -14.73 -1.83 -8.72
N GLY A 16 -13.55 -2.30 -8.29
CA GLY A 16 -12.26 -1.69 -8.61
C GLY A 16 -11.97 -1.74 -10.12
N GLN A 17 -12.08 -2.93 -10.73
CA GLN A 17 -11.90 -3.08 -12.18
C GLN A 17 -12.95 -2.32 -12.99
N GLY A 18 -14.18 -2.24 -12.47
CA GLY A 18 -15.26 -1.46 -13.07
C GLY A 18 -14.97 0.03 -13.06
N LYS A 19 -14.51 0.59 -11.93
CA LYS A 19 -14.10 1.99 -11.81
C LYS A 19 -12.93 2.32 -12.73
N GLU A 20 -11.95 1.41 -12.84
CA GLU A 20 -10.80 1.59 -13.74
C GLU A 20 -11.22 1.60 -15.22
N LYS A 21 -12.09 0.66 -15.63
CA LYS A 21 -12.61 0.61 -17.00
C LYS A 21 -13.53 1.78 -17.32
N VAL A 22 -14.41 2.16 -16.40
CA VAL A 22 -15.33 3.29 -16.57
C VAL A 22 -14.58 4.61 -16.58
N GLY A 23 -13.56 4.76 -15.74
CA GLY A 23 -12.66 5.92 -15.75
C GLY A 23 -11.96 6.08 -17.10
N ARG A 24 -11.37 5.00 -17.63
CA ARG A 24 -10.76 4.98 -18.98
C ARG A 24 -11.75 5.23 -20.11
N ALA A 25 -12.97 4.69 -20.00
CA ALA A 25 -13.99 4.81 -21.05
C ALA A 25 -14.71 6.16 -21.05
N THR A 26 -14.67 6.89 -19.93
CA THR A 26 -15.36 8.19 -19.75
C THR A 26 -14.37 9.36 -19.79
N ASP A 27 -13.07 9.13 -20.04
CA ASP A 27 -12.01 10.15 -19.95
C ASP A 27 -12.06 10.92 -18.62
N ASN A 28 -12.44 10.24 -17.54
CA ASN A 28 -12.57 10.85 -16.23
C ASN A 28 -11.23 10.68 -15.49
N GLU A 29 -10.30 11.59 -15.78
CA GLU A 29 -8.96 11.64 -15.18
C GLU A 29 -9.01 11.45 -13.67
N GLU A 30 -10.02 11.98 -12.97
CA GLU A 30 -10.14 11.90 -11.51
C GLU A 30 -10.26 10.46 -10.98
N LEU A 31 -10.95 9.56 -11.71
CA LEU A 31 -11.10 8.15 -11.33
C LEU A 31 -9.85 7.32 -11.66
N GLU A 32 -9.15 7.65 -12.75
CA GLU A 32 -7.89 6.99 -13.12
C GLU A 32 -6.75 7.44 -12.19
N ASP A 33 -6.68 8.75 -11.87
CA ASP A 33 -5.70 9.31 -10.95
C ASP A 33 -5.90 8.76 -9.54
N ALA A 34 -7.14 8.64 -9.04
CA ALA A 34 -7.40 8.06 -7.72
C ALA A 34 -6.87 6.62 -7.62
N GLY A 35 -7.14 5.78 -8.63
CA GLY A 35 -6.66 4.39 -8.66
C GLY A 35 -5.13 4.28 -8.76
N LYS A 36 -4.51 5.08 -9.65
CA LYS A 36 -3.05 5.12 -9.79
C LYS A 36 -2.38 5.66 -8.53
N ARG A 37 -2.91 6.72 -7.92
CA ARG A 37 -2.38 7.33 -6.69
C ARG A 37 -2.47 6.38 -5.51
N ASP A 38 -3.54 5.61 -5.37
CA ASP A 38 -3.66 4.60 -4.32
C ASP A 38 -2.63 3.47 -4.50
N GLN A 39 -2.40 3.00 -5.73
CA GLN A 39 -1.34 2.02 -6.00
C GLN A 39 0.06 2.58 -5.70
N LEU A 40 0.34 3.80 -6.17
CA LEU A 40 1.63 4.45 -5.99
C LEU A 40 1.91 4.76 -4.51
N SER A 41 0.88 5.19 -3.78
CA SER A 41 0.95 5.44 -2.33
C SER A 41 1.11 4.15 -1.55
N GLY A 42 0.47 3.06 -1.99
CA GLY A 42 0.65 1.71 -1.43
C GLY A 42 2.08 1.22 -1.59
N GLU A 43 2.61 1.19 -2.83
CA GLU A 43 3.98 0.76 -3.12
C GLU A 43 5.02 1.65 -2.43
N ALA A 44 4.81 2.98 -2.42
CA ALA A 44 5.71 3.91 -1.74
C ALA A 44 5.68 3.75 -0.22
N LYS A 45 4.52 3.46 0.38
CA LYS A 45 4.43 3.14 1.80
C LYS A 45 5.12 1.84 2.13
N GLU A 46 4.93 0.79 1.34
CA GLU A 46 5.54 -0.52 1.58
C GLU A 46 7.08 -0.42 1.47
N ALA A 47 7.60 0.17 0.40
CA ALA A 47 9.02 0.41 0.23
C ALA A 47 9.60 1.35 1.30
N GLY A 48 8.84 2.38 1.69
CA GLY A 48 9.23 3.32 2.74
C GLY A 48 9.23 2.69 4.13
N HIS A 49 8.34 1.75 4.40
CA HIS A 49 8.28 1.02 5.67
C HIS A 49 9.47 0.06 5.77
N ASP A 50 9.75 -0.73 4.73
CA ASP A 50 10.89 -1.66 4.68
C ASP A 50 12.24 -0.94 4.88
N LEU A 51 12.42 0.21 4.21
CA LEU A 51 13.61 1.04 4.37
C LEU A 51 13.70 1.66 5.77
N ARG A 52 12.59 2.14 6.33
CA ARG A 52 12.56 2.77 7.65
C ARG A 52 12.77 1.73 8.75
N ASP A 53 12.22 0.53 8.64
CA ASP A 53 12.44 -0.58 9.56
C ASP A 53 13.91 -1.03 9.55
N LYS A 54 14.53 -1.18 8.37
CA LYS A 54 15.97 -1.49 8.26
C LYS A 54 16.85 -0.39 8.82
N ALA A 55 16.52 0.87 8.54
CA ALA A 55 17.25 2.02 9.07
C ALA A 55 17.08 2.13 10.59
N ALA A 56 15.86 1.93 11.11
CA ALA A 56 15.59 1.94 12.54
C ALA A 56 16.32 0.82 13.27
N GLY A 57 16.35 -0.40 12.69
CA GLY A 57 17.12 -1.53 13.20
C GLY A 57 18.61 -1.20 13.28
N ALA A 58 19.21 -0.74 12.17
CA ALA A 58 20.63 -0.38 12.15
C ALA A 58 21.00 0.75 13.12
N VAL A 59 20.12 1.75 13.29
CA VAL A 59 20.32 2.84 14.26
C VAL A 59 20.15 2.34 15.69
N HIS A 60 19.24 1.39 15.94
CA HIS A 60 19.05 0.79 17.26
C HIS A 60 20.24 -0.07 17.65
N ASP A 61 20.74 -0.91 16.74
CA ASP A 61 21.94 -1.73 16.93
C ASP A 61 23.17 -0.87 17.20
N ALA A 62 23.36 0.21 16.42
CA ALA A 62 24.45 1.15 16.65
C ALA A 62 24.33 1.85 18.02
N LYS A 63 23.11 2.25 18.40
CA LYS A 63 22.86 2.90 19.69
C LYS A 63 23.04 1.94 20.87
N GLU A 64 22.72 0.65 20.70
CA GLU A 64 22.91 -0.39 21.71
C GLU A 64 24.39 -0.72 21.89
N ALA A 65 25.13 -0.91 20.78
CA ALA A 65 26.57 -1.11 20.80
C ALA A 65 27.33 0.07 21.45
N PHE A 66 26.91 1.31 21.20
CA PHE A 66 27.49 2.50 21.84
C PHE A 66 27.09 2.68 23.31
N ARG A 67 25.96 2.11 23.75
CA ARG A 67 25.44 2.30 25.12
C ARG A 67 25.85 1.19 26.08
N GLY A 68 26.27 0.02 25.56
CA GLY A 68 26.79 -1.10 26.34
C GLY A 68 28.22 -0.90 26.88
N ASP A 69 28.94 0.14 26.45
CA ASP A 69 30.35 0.38 26.81
C ASP A 69 30.54 1.33 28.03
N LYS A 70 29.56 1.42 28.95
CA LYS A 70 29.69 2.23 30.17
C LYS A 70 29.16 1.58 31.44
#